data_AF-A0A7Z1N8Q8-F1
#
_entry.id   AF-A0A7Z1N8Q8-F1
#
_cell.length_a   1.000
_cell.length_b   1.000
_cell.length_c   1.000
_cell.angle_alpha   90.00
_cell.angle_beta   90.00
_cell.angle_gamma   90.00
#
_symmetry.space_group_name_H-M   'P 1'
#
loop_
_entity.id
_entity.type
_entity.pdbx_description
1 polymer ?
#
loop_
_entity_poly.entity_id
_entity_poly.type
_entity_poly.pdbx_seq_one_letter_code
_entity_poly.pdbx_strand_id
1 'polypeptide(L)' 'MKKFKWINIFKGFGMGTSDLVPGVSGGTIALLLGIYDDFISSISGLFSRRFWPSLKFLLPILVGMLIA' A
#
# COMPACT_ATOMS: atom_id res chain seq x y z
N MET A 1 11.42 4.22 2.95
CA MET A 1 10.45 3.68 3.91
C MET A 1 9.96 4.80 4.82
N LYS A 2 8.92 5.51 4.40
CA LYS A 2 8.18 6.39 5.31
C LYS A 2 7.69 5.59 6.52
N LYS A 3 7.75 6.20 7.71
CA LYS A 3 7.22 5.63 8.95
C LYS A 3 5.71 5.33 8.79
N PHE A 4 5.21 4.38 9.58
CA PHE A 4 3.78 4.10 9.74
C PHE A 4 2.98 5.41 9.87
N LYS A 5 2.00 5.61 8.98
CA LYS A 5 1.09 6.75 9.02
C LYS A 5 -0.34 6.26 8.81
N TRP A 6 -1.25 6.64 9.71
CA TRP A 6 -2.68 6.35 9.61
C TRP A 6 -3.31 6.82 8.30
N ILE A 7 -2.78 7.88 7.69
CA ILE A 7 -3.19 8.36 6.36
C ILE A 7 -3.08 7.28 5.26
N ASN A 8 -2.22 6.27 5.46
CA ASN A 8 -2.06 5.18 4.50
C ASN A 8 -3.30 4.29 4.41
N ILE A 9 -4.22 4.34 5.38
CA ILE A 9 -5.52 3.65 5.29
C ILE A 9 -6.34 4.23 4.14
N PHE A 10 -6.45 5.56 4.04
CA PHE A 10 -7.16 6.19 2.91
C PHE A 10 -6.50 5.89 1.57
N LYS A 11 -5.16 5.76 1.56
CA LYS A 11 -4.43 5.38 0.34
C LYS A 11 -4.71 3.93 -0.06
N GLY A 12 -4.71 3.03 0.93
CA GLY A 12 -5.13 1.65 0.75
C GLY A 12 -6.57 1.54 0.29
N PHE A 13 -7.47 2.37 0.82
CA PHE A 13 -8.86 2.43 0.37
C PHE A 13 -8.94 2.80 -1.12
N GLY A 14 -8.24 3.86 -1.53
CA GLY A 14 -8.11 4.20 -2.95
C GLY A 14 -7.59 3.04 -3.81
N MET A 15 -6.56 2.33 -3.33
CA MET A 15 -6.01 1.16 -4.01
C MET A 15 -6.96 -0.04 -4.04
N GLY A 16 -7.84 -0.21 -3.05
CA GLY A 16 -8.85 -1.27 -3.08
C GLY A 16 -10.01 -0.92 -4.01
N THR A 17 -10.43 0.36 -4.04
CA THR A 17 -11.50 0.81 -4.94
C THR A 17 -11.15 0.67 -6.41
N SER A 18 -9.86 0.65 -6.79
CA SER A 18 -9.48 0.35 -8.18
C SER A 18 -9.85 -1.06 -8.62
N ASP A 19 -9.93 -2.03 -7.71
CA ASP A 19 -10.32 -3.40 -8.07
C ASP A 19 -11.80 -3.47 -8.48
N LEU A 20 -12.62 -2.46 -8.11
CA LEU A 20 -14.01 -2.33 -8.54
C LEU A 20 -14.15 -1.77 -9.96
N VAL A 21 -13.09 -1.13 -10.50
CA VAL A 21 -13.12 -0.48 -11.81
C VAL A 21 -12.30 -1.30 -12.83
N PRO A 22 -12.95 -1.95 -13.82
CA PRO A 22 -12.25 -2.75 -14.80
C PRO A 22 -11.17 -1.95 -15.54
N GLY A 23 -9.93 -2.46 -15.55
CA GLY A 23 -8.79 -1.82 -16.21
C GLY A 23 -8.02 -0.81 -15.36
N VAL A 24 -8.41 -0.57 -14.09
CA VAL A 24 -7.62 0.25 -13.15
C VAL A 24 -6.79 -0.67 -12.24
N SER A 25 -5.48 -0.41 -12.15
CA SER A 25 -4.58 -1.15 -11.27
C SER A 25 -4.36 -0.39 -9.96
N GLY A 26 -4.43 -1.10 -8.82
CA GLY A 26 -4.07 -0.55 -7.51
C GLY A 26 -2.62 -0.03 -7.46
N GLY A 27 -1.72 -0.59 -8.26
CA GLY A 27 -0.35 -0.06 -8.42
C GLY A 27 -0.32 1.34 -9.04
N THR A 28 -1.20 1.62 -10.01
CA THR A 28 -1.36 2.96 -10.59
C THR A 28 -1.91 3.94 -9.58
N ILE A 29 -2.88 3.53 -8.75
CA ILE A 29 -3.38 4.37 -7.65
C ILE A 29 -2.27 4.65 -6.63
N ALA A 30 -1.46 3.65 -6.27
CA ALA A 30 -0.30 3.84 -5.39
C ALA A 30 0.72 4.85 -5.96
N LEU A 31 0.91 4.85 -7.28
CA LEU A 31 1.78 5.80 -7.99
C LEU A 31 1.22 7.22 -7.91
N LEU A 32 -0.07 7.39 -8.25
CA LEU A 32 -0.76 8.69 -8.16
C LEU A 32 -0.77 9.26 -6.73
N LEU A 33 -0.88 8.40 -5.72
CA LEU A 33 -0.86 8.78 -4.31
C LEU A 33 0.56 8.97 -3.73
N GLY A 34 1.60 8.83 -4.57
CA GLY A 34 3.00 9.06 -4.21
C GLY A 34 3.53 8.09 -3.15
N ILE A 35 3.01 6.86 -3.13
CA ILE A 35 3.43 5.80 -2.20
C ILE A 35 3.97 4.55 -2.91
N TYR A 36 3.98 4.53 -4.24
CA TYR A 36 4.41 3.37 -5.02
C TYR A 36 5.81 2.87 -4.66
N ASP A 37 6.80 3.75 -4.57
CA ASP A 37 8.18 3.35 -4.24
C ASP A 37 8.28 2.74 -2.84
N ASP A 38 7.62 3.37 -1.85
CA ASP A 38 7.57 2.85 -0.48
C ASP A 38 6.78 1.52 -0.42
N PHE A 39 5.74 1.37 -1.23
CA PHE A 39 4.92 0.15 -1.34
C PHE A 39 5.71 -1.00 -1.93
N ILE A 40 6.30 -0.84 -3.11
CA ILE A 40 7.15 -1.86 -3.75
C ILE A 40 8.35 -2.20 -2.86
N SER A 41 9.03 -1.19 -2.30
CA SER A 41 10.13 -1.40 -1.36
C SER A 41 9.70 -2.21 -0.13
N SER A 42 8.49 -1.94 0.39
CA SER A 42 7.96 -2.70 1.52
C SER A 42 7.60 -4.13 1.14
N ILE A 43 7.00 -4.36 -0.03
CA ILE A 43 6.74 -5.71 -0.56
C ILE A 43 8.06 -6.49 -0.71
N SER A 44 9.08 -5.91 -1.34
CA SER A 44 10.40 -6.55 -1.44
C SER A 44 11.03 -6.83 -0.07
N GLY A 45 10.78 -5.95 0.91
CA GLY A 45 11.27 -6.12 2.26
C GLY A 45 10.58 -7.24 3.06
N LEU A 46 9.39 -7.71 2.65
CA LEU A 46 8.76 -8.92 3.23
C LEU A 46 9.57 -10.19 2.95
N PHE A 47 10.26 -10.25 1.82
CA PHE A 47 11.13 -11.37 1.44
C PHE A 47 12.59 -11.19 1.90
N SER A 48 12.86 -10.19 2.73
CA SER A 48 14.21 -9.82 3.20
C SER A 48 14.29 -9.82 4.73
N ARG A 49 15.49 -9.53 5.29
CA ARG A 49 15.68 -9.31 6.75
C ARG A 49 14.91 -8.11 7.34
N ARG A 50 14.11 -7.40 6.54
CA ARG A 50 13.34 -6.19 6.91
C ARG A 50 11.83 -6.45 6.98
N PHE A 51 11.44 -7.69 7.28
CA PHE A 51 10.05 -8.11 7.39
C PHE A 51 9.21 -7.19 8.30
N TRP A 52 9.66 -6.93 9.54
CA TRP A 52 8.89 -6.15 10.51
C TRP A 52 8.64 -4.69 10.09
N PRO A 53 9.64 -3.91 9.65
CA PRO A 53 9.41 -2.57 9.10
C PRO A 53 8.48 -2.56 7.89
N SER A 54 8.64 -3.51 6.97
CA SER A 54 7.80 -3.66 5.78
C SER A 54 6.35 -3.94 6.13
N LEU A 55 6.13 -4.89 7.05
CA LEU A 55 4.80 -5.26 7.51
C LEU A 55 4.11 -4.07 8.16
N LYS A 56 4.81 -3.28 8.99
CA LYS A 56 4.24 -2.06 9.60
C LYS A 56 3.78 -1.06 8.54
N PHE A 57 4.55 -0.84 7.48
CA PHE A 57 4.12 0.07 6.40
C PHE A 57 2.90 -0.45 5.64
N LEU A 58 2.87 -1.76 5.36
CA LEU A 58 1.83 -2.41 4.56
C LEU A 58 0.51 -2.58 5.31
N LEU A 59 0.54 -2.81 6.61
CA LEU A 59 -0.64 -3.09 7.43
C LEU A 59 -1.76 -2.04 7.28
N PRO A 60 -1.53 -0.71 7.39
CA PRO A 60 -2.58 0.27 7.17
C PRO A 60 -3.07 0.31 5.72
N ILE A 61 -2.21 0.04 4.73
CA ILE A 61 -2.62 -0.04 3.32
C ILE A 61 -3.55 -1.24 3.12
N LEU A 62 -3.18 -2.41 3.66
CA LEU A 62 -3.97 -3.63 3.59
C LEU A 62 -5.34 -3.44 4.25
N VAL A 63 -5.38 -2.81 5.43
CA VAL A 63 -6.63 -2.45 6.11
C VAL A 63 -7.49 -1.54 5.22
N GLY A 64 -6.88 -0.54 4.59
CA GLY A 64 -7.58 0.32 3.63
C GLY A 64 -8.17 -0.46 2.46
N MET A 65 -7.39 -1.35 1.85
CA MET A 65 -7.82 -2.18 0.71
C MET A 65 -8.97 -3.14 1.07
N LEU A 66 -8.98 -3.67 2.30
CA LEU A 66 -10.05 -4.57 2.77
C LEU A 66 -11.38 -3.86 3.07
N ILE A 67 -11.34 -2.55 3.35
CA ILE A 67 -12.53 -1.74 3.67
C ILE A 67 -13.11 -1.09 2.40
N ALA A 68 -12.32 -1.01 1.33
CA ALA A 68 -12.75 -0.50 0.02
C ALA A 68 -13.79 -1.40 -0.66
#